data_AF-H1SAW7-F1
#
_entry.id   AF-H1SAW7-F1
#
_cell.length_a   1.000
_cell.length_b   1.000
_cell.length_c   1.000
_cell.angle_alpha   90.00
_cell.angle_beta   90.00
_cell.angle_gamma   90.00
#
_symmetry.space_group_name_H-M   'P 1'
#
loop_
_entity.id
_entity.type
_entity.pdbx_description
1 polymer ?
#
loop_
_entity_poly.entity_id
_entity_poly.type
_entity_poly.pdbx_seq_one_letter_code
_entity_poly.pdbx_strand_id
1 'polypeptide(L)'
;MSPSSSVEAALLQYVELWVCRLAQGDWDAAMALIETFNHYGVRWTASDVRRALADYGKGVEPVVTDPRKLIQEPRASVIAFDDGTGYAVDYDLPLDGAWSDLTAQFEFLLSGDKYLATLHDLHVL
;
A
#
# COMPACT_ATOMS: atom_id res chain seq x y z
N MET A 1 2.17 -13.89 20.26
CA MET A 1 1.66 -13.52 18.93
C MET A 1 0.15 -13.49 19.06
N SER A 2 -0.45 -12.31 19.15
CA SER A 2 -1.90 -12.21 19.06
C SER A 2 -2.31 -12.64 17.64
N PRO A 3 -3.34 -13.48 17.47
CA PRO A 3 -3.85 -13.79 16.15
C PRO A 3 -4.33 -12.47 15.55
N SER A 4 -3.73 -12.05 14.44
CA SER A 4 -4.24 -10.94 13.65
C SER A 4 -5.72 -11.22 13.35
N SER A 5 -6.59 -10.24 13.62
CA SER A 5 -8.02 -10.39 13.34
C SER A 5 -8.24 -10.71 11.85
N SER A 6 -9.33 -11.39 11.50
CA SER A 6 -9.60 -11.72 10.09
C SER A 6 -9.68 -10.48 9.18
N VAL A 7 -9.94 -9.31 9.76
CA VAL A 7 -9.98 -8.02 9.05
C VAL A 7 -8.56 -7.56 8.73
N GLU A 8 -7.66 -7.46 9.71
CA GLU A 8 -6.27 -7.05 9.48
C GLU A 8 -5.58 -7.91 8.40
N ALA A 9 -5.76 -9.23 8.47
CA ALA A 9 -5.21 -10.13 7.46
C ALA A 9 -5.78 -9.85 6.06
N ALA A 10 -7.06 -9.50 5.95
CA ALA A 10 -7.68 -9.14 4.68
C ALA A 10 -7.17 -7.78 4.14
N LEU A 11 -6.95 -6.79 5.03
CA LEU A 11 -6.39 -5.49 4.64
C LEU A 11 -4.95 -5.63 4.13
N LEU A 12 -4.13 -6.43 4.81
CA LEU A 12 -2.78 -6.73 4.35
C LEU A 12 -2.78 -7.43 2.99
N GLN A 13 -3.66 -8.42 2.78
CA GLN A 13 -3.82 -9.06 1.47
C GLN A 13 -4.26 -8.09 0.38
N TYR A 14 -5.08 -7.08 0.73
CA TYR A 14 -5.51 -6.04 -0.20
C TYR A 14 -4.33 -5.15 -0.64
N VAL A 15 -3.48 -4.73 0.31
CA VAL A 15 -2.27 -3.97 0.00
C VAL A 15 -1.27 -4.83 -0.78
N GLU A 16 -1.08 -6.09 -0.41
CA GLU A 16 -0.20 -7.01 -1.14
C GLU A 16 -0.67 -7.22 -2.58
N LEU A 17 -1.99 -7.32 -2.81
CA LEU A 17 -2.57 -7.37 -4.15
C LEU A 17 -2.21 -6.12 -4.95
N TRP A 18 -2.30 -4.93 -4.34
CA TRP A 18 -1.90 -3.68 -4.98
C TRP A 18 -0.43 -3.70 -5.40
N VAL A 19 0.48 -4.09 -4.50
CA VAL A 19 1.92 -4.24 -4.81
C VAL A 19 2.15 -5.27 -5.93
N CYS A 20 1.45 -6.40 -5.92
CA CYS A 20 1.54 -7.42 -6.96
C CYS A 20 1.14 -6.87 -8.34
N ARG A 21 0.11 -6.01 -8.42
CA ARG A 21 -0.29 -5.37 -9.68
C ARG A 21 0.78 -4.41 -10.19
N LEU A 22 1.39 -3.62 -9.31
CA LEU A 22 2.52 -2.76 -9.67
C LEU A 22 3.71 -3.58 -10.20
N ALA A 23 4.09 -4.65 -9.51
CA ALA A 23 5.18 -5.53 -9.90
C ALA A 23 4.95 -6.23 -11.26
N GLN A 24 3.69 -6.40 -11.66
CA GLN A 24 3.30 -6.96 -12.96
C GLN A 24 3.20 -5.90 -14.07
N GLY A 25 3.35 -4.61 -13.74
CA GLY A 25 3.10 -3.51 -14.65
C GLY A 25 1.61 -3.30 -14.99
N ASP A 26 0.69 -3.89 -14.22
CA ASP A 26 -0.76 -3.76 -14.37
C ASP A 26 -1.26 -2.54 -13.59
N TRP A 27 -0.81 -1.36 -14.04
CA TRP A 27 -1.04 -0.08 -13.36
C TRP A 27 -2.52 0.29 -13.27
N ASP A 28 -3.32 -0.04 -14.29
CA ASP A 28 -4.74 0.24 -14.29
C ASP A 28 -5.46 -0.57 -13.20
N ALA A 29 -5.13 -1.86 -13.05
CA ALA A 29 -5.69 -2.67 -11.98
C ALA A 29 -5.18 -2.24 -10.60
N ALA A 30 -3.92 -1.81 -10.48
CA ALA A 30 -3.40 -1.26 -9.23
C ALA A 30 -4.19 0.00 -8.83
N MET A 31 -4.39 0.95 -9.75
CA MET A 31 -5.09 2.20 -9.44
C MET A 31 -6.59 1.99 -9.19
N ALA A 32 -7.19 0.93 -9.75
CA ALA A 32 -8.56 0.55 -9.45
C ALA A 32 -8.78 0.16 -7.97
N LEU A 33 -7.72 -0.23 -7.25
CA LEU A 33 -7.75 -0.55 -5.82
C LEU A 33 -7.64 0.71 -4.93
N ILE A 34 -7.33 1.88 -5.49
CA ILE A 34 -7.36 3.15 -4.75
C ILE A 34 -8.71 3.79 -5.03
N GLU A 35 -9.67 3.63 -4.12
CA GLU A 35 -11.09 3.90 -4.36
C GLU A 35 -11.48 5.36 -4.15
N THR A 36 -10.77 6.09 -3.28
CA THR A 36 -11.15 7.45 -2.88
C THR A 36 -9.95 8.39 -2.74
N PHE A 37 -10.24 9.64 -2.42
CA PHE A 37 -9.28 10.71 -2.14
C PHE A 37 -8.76 10.58 -0.71
N ASN A 38 -7.47 10.88 -0.51
CA ASN A 38 -6.90 11.10 0.82
C ASN A 38 -7.45 12.40 1.44
N HIS A 39 -7.08 12.65 2.70
CA HIS A 39 -7.57 13.83 3.44
C HIS A 39 -7.12 15.18 2.85
N TYR A 40 -6.17 15.19 1.90
CA TYR A 40 -5.74 16.37 1.16
C TYR A 40 -6.58 16.60 -0.10
N GLY A 41 -7.60 15.76 -0.35
CA GLY A 41 -8.41 15.80 -1.55
C GLY A 41 -7.70 15.27 -2.79
N VAL A 42 -6.64 14.46 -2.61
CA VAL A 42 -5.86 13.87 -3.70
C VAL A 42 -6.20 12.39 -3.83
N ARG A 43 -6.53 11.96 -5.05
CA ARG A 43 -6.59 10.54 -5.41
C ARG A 43 -5.35 10.22 -6.21
N TRP A 44 -4.48 9.38 -5.65
CA TRP A 44 -3.22 9.00 -6.27
C TRP A 44 -3.46 8.35 -7.63
N THR A 45 -2.75 8.84 -8.64
CA THR A 45 -2.73 8.26 -9.99
C THR A 45 -1.47 7.44 -10.21
N ALA A 46 -1.43 6.67 -11.30
CA ALA A 46 -0.23 5.93 -11.68
C ALA A 46 0.98 6.87 -11.87
N SER A 47 0.76 8.08 -12.39
CA SER A 47 1.82 9.08 -12.55
C SER A 47 2.36 9.58 -11.20
N ASP A 48 1.50 9.71 -10.18
CA ASP A 48 1.93 10.12 -8.84
C ASP A 48 2.76 9.02 -8.17
N VAL A 49 2.32 7.75 -8.28
CA VAL A 49 3.08 6.60 -7.77
C VAL A 49 4.44 6.48 -8.45
N ARG A 50 4.49 6.57 -9.78
CA ARG A 50 5.76 6.53 -10.52
C ARG A 50 6.69 7.68 -10.15
N ARG A 51 6.14 8.88 -9.96
CA ARG A 51 6.93 10.03 -9.49
C ARG A 51 7.52 9.74 -8.11
N ALA A 52 6.74 9.26 -7.16
CA ALA A 52 7.23 8.92 -5.83
C ALA A 52 8.34 7.84 -5.87
N LEU A 53 8.16 6.80 -6.70
CA LEU A 53 9.19 5.77 -6.94
C LEU A 53 10.48 6.38 -7.53
N ALA A 54 10.36 7.21 -8.57
CA ALA A 54 11.51 7.86 -9.20
C ALA A 54 12.22 8.83 -8.26
N ASP A 55 11.47 9.59 -7.45
CA ASP A 55 12.02 10.52 -6.46
C ASP A 55 12.81 9.74 -5.40
N TYR A 56 12.26 8.63 -4.90
CA TYR A 56 12.95 7.72 -3.98
C TYR A 56 14.24 7.14 -4.61
N GLY A 57 14.17 6.69 -5.86
CA GLY A 57 15.31 6.19 -6.62
C GLY A 57 16.24 7.28 -7.18
N LYS A 58 16.11 8.53 -6.73
CA LYS A 58 16.96 9.68 -7.12
C LYS A 58 17.02 9.91 -8.64
N GLY A 59 15.88 9.79 -9.30
CA GLY A 59 15.70 9.98 -10.73
C GLY A 59 15.75 8.68 -11.56
N VAL A 60 16.01 7.54 -10.94
CA VAL A 60 15.88 6.22 -11.56
C VAL A 60 14.69 5.52 -10.89
N GLU A 61 13.62 5.25 -11.64
CA GLU A 61 12.46 4.54 -11.11
C GLU A 61 12.84 3.09 -10.74
N PRO A 62 12.81 2.70 -9.46
CA PRO A 62 13.09 1.34 -9.02
C PRO A 62 11.96 0.40 -9.48
N VAL A 63 12.28 -0.87 -9.66
CA VAL A 63 11.30 -1.88 -10.08
C VAL A 63 10.60 -2.45 -8.85
N VAL A 64 9.28 -2.25 -8.77
CA VAL A 64 8.46 -2.91 -7.73
C VAL A 64 8.58 -4.41 -7.89
N THR A 65 8.96 -5.07 -6.80
CA THR A 65 9.15 -6.52 -6.74
C THR A 65 7.87 -7.19 -6.24
N ASP A 66 7.55 -8.36 -6.76
CA ASP A 66 6.43 -9.15 -6.24
C ASP A 66 6.81 -9.67 -4.84
N PRO A 67 6.12 -9.26 -3.75
CA PRO A 67 6.49 -9.63 -2.38
C PRO A 67 6.50 -11.14 -2.17
N ARG A 68 5.69 -11.90 -2.93
CA ARG A 68 5.60 -13.37 -2.84
C ARG A 68 6.84 -14.08 -3.37
N LYS A 69 7.75 -13.36 -4.02
CA LYS A 69 9.05 -13.87 -4.48
C LYS A 69 10.16 -13.68 -3.45
N LEU A 70 9.92 -12.90 -2.39
CA LEU A 70 10.87 -12.70 -1.31
C LEU A 70 10.70 -13.78 -0.24
N ILE A 71 11.80 -14.19 0.38
CA ILE A 71 11.79 -15.20 1.45
C ILE A 71 11.44 -14.53 2.78
N GLN A 72 11.78 -13.26 2.94
CA GLN A 72 11.49 -12.49 4.13
C GLN A 72 10.02 -12.09 4.19
N GLU A 73 9.43 -12.22 5.37
CA GLU A 73 8.07 -11.77 5.66
C GLU A 73 7.86 -10.29 5.32
N PRO A 74 6.63 -9.89 4.94
CA PRO A 74 6.28 -8.49 4.75
C PRO A 74 6.61 -7.63 5.96
N ARG A 75 7.23 -6.48 5.69
CA ARG A 75 7.42 -5.42 6.69
C ARG A 75 6.21 -4.51 6.64
N ALA A 76 5.22 -4.81 7.48
CA ALA A 76 3.96 -4.09 7.50
C ALA A 76 3.40 -3.94 8.93
N SER A 77 2.59 -2.91 9.14
CA SER A 77 1.83 -2.70 10.36
C SER A 77 0.38 -2.37 10.05
N VAL A 78 -0.54 -2.78 10.93
CA VAL A 78 -1.97 -2.46 10.83
C VAL A 78 -2.41 -1.86 12.15
N ILE A 79 -3.02 -0.68 12.09
CA ILE A 79 -3.43 0.09 13.26
C ILE A 79 -4.92 0.41 13.12
N ALA A 80 -5.75 -0.07 14.04
CA ALA A 80 -7.16 0.30 14.10
C ALA A 80 -7.31 1.75 14.60
N PHE A 81 -8.24 2.51 14.04
CA PHE A 81 -8.59 3.83 14.55
C PHE A 81 -9.41 3.72 15.85
N ASP A 82 -9.13 4.58 16.82
CA ASP A 82 -9.77 4.57 18.14
C ASP A 82 -11.29 4.79 18.09
N ASP A 83 -11.78 5.47 17.05
CA ASP A 83 -13.19 5.74 16.82
C ASP A 83 -13.94 4.59 16.10
N GLY A 84 -13.22 3.52 15.76
CA GLY A 84 -13.76 2.35 15.06
C GLY A 84 -14.13 2.59 13.61
N THR A 85 -13.73 3.73 13.02
CA THR A 85 -14.10 4.09 11.64
C THR A 85 -13.25 3.37 10.59
N GLY A 86 -12.13 2.76 10.97
CA GLY A 86 -11.22 2.19 10.00
C GLY A 86 -9.89 1.73 10.55
N TYR A 87 -8.94 1.57 9.64
CA TYR A 87 -7.58 1.13 9.90
C TYR A 87 -6.58 1.92 9.05
N ALA A 88 -5.39 2.15 9.58
CA ALA A 88 -4.20 2.49 8.82
C ALA A 88 -3.36 1.23 8.58
N VAL A 89 -2.74 1.15 7.40
CA VAL A 89 -1.79 0.11 7.03
C VAL A 89 -0.53 0.78 6.49
N ASP A 90 0.59 0.55 7.16
CA ASP A 90 1.92 0.89 6.64
C ASP A 90 2.53 -0.38 6.06
N TYR A 91 2.98 -0.32 4.80
CA TYR A 91 3.56 -1.47 4.10
C TYR A 91 4.82 -1.06 3.34
N ASP A 92 5.99 -1.54 3.75
CA ASP A 92 7.25 -1.25 3.08
C ASP A 92 7.23 -1.86 1.67
N LEU A 93 7.62 -1.10 0.66
CA LEU A 93 7.63 -1.59 -0.72
C LEU A 93 8.86 -2.47 -0.98
N PRO A 94 8.69 -3.68 -1.53
CA PRO A 94 9.79 -4.43 -2.06
C PRO A 94 10.19 -3.85 -3.42
N LEU A 95 11.45 -3.45 -3.56
CA LEU A 95 12.03 -2.80 -4.72
C LEU A 95 13.32 -3.51 -5.13
N ASP A 96 13.53 -3.71 -6.43
CA ASP A 96 14.75 -4.28 -7.00
C ASP A 96 15.24 -5.60 -6.33
N GLY A 97 14.31 -6.46 -5.93
CA GLY A 97 14.59 -7.75 -5.32
C GLY A 97 14.77 -7.75 -3.80
N ALA A 98 14.54 -6.64 -3.11
CA ALA A 98 14.66 -6.54 -1.65
C ALA A 98 13.59 -5.63 -1.03
N TRP A 99 13.31 -5.81 0.27
CA TRP A 99 12.50 -4.84 1.02
C TRP A 99 13.22 -3.51 1.15
N SER A 100 12.53 -2.41 0.86
CA SER A 100 13.04 -1.04 1.03
C SER A 100 12.51 -0.38 2.31
N ASP A 101 12.84 0.89 2.54
CA ASP A 101 12.21 1.75 3.56
C ASP A 101 11.14 2.69 2.97
N LEU A 102 10.91 2.65 1.65
CA LEU A 102 9.80 3.36 1.01
C LEU A 102 8.49 2.66 1.40
N THR A 103 7.67 3.34 2.19
CA THR A 103 6.46 2.80 2.79
C THR A 103 5.23 3.32 2.07
N ALA A 104 4.32 2.41 1.71
CA ALA A 104 2.98 2.75 1.28
C ALA A 104 2.04 2.85 2.49
N GLN A 105 1.43 4.02 2.66
CA GLN A 105 0.49 4.27 3.74
C GLN A 105 -0.93 4.24 3.21
N PHE A 106 -1.69 3.23 3.60
CA PHE A 106 -3.10 3.10 3.25
C PHE A 106 -3.99 3.45 4.45
N GLU A 107 -5.13 4.08 4.15
CA GLU A 107 -6.26 4.19 5.06
C GLU A 107 -7.43 3.39 4.50
N PHE A 108 -8.04 2.59 5.35
CA PHE A 108 -9.23 1.79 5.05
C PHE A 108 -10.38 2.29 5.91
N LEU A 109 -11.27 3.10 5.34
CA LEU A 109 -12.40 3.70 6.05
C LEU A 109 -13.69 2.93 5.78
N LEU A 110 -14.44 2.63 6.84
CA LEU A 110 -15.70 1.93 6.77
C LEU A 110 -16.75 2.81 6.08
N SER A 111 -17.36 2.28 5.03
CA SER A 111 -18.44 2.90 4.28
C SER A 111 -19.56 1.87 4.07
N GLY A 112 -20.59 1.95 4.90
CA GLY A 112 -21.64 0.93 4.95
C GLY A 112 -21.09 -0.37 5.54
N ASP A 113 -21.04 -1.44 4.74
CA ASP A 113 -20.59 -2.78 5.10
C ASP A 113 -19.21 -3.16 4.55
N LYS A 114 -18.51 -2.20 3.92
CA LYS A 114 -17.19 -2.41 3.30
C LYS A 114 -16.19 -1.33 3.71
N TYR A 115 -14.92 -1.63 3.56
CA TYR A 115 -13.86 -0.63 3.62
C TYR A 115 -13.59 -0.05 2.24
N LEU A 116 -13.37 1.26 2.19
CA LEU A 116 -12.84 1.95 1.01
C LEU A 116 -11.35 2.19 1.21
N ALA A 117 -10.54 1.71 0.26
CA ALA A 117 -9.10 1.87 0.32
C ALA A 117 -8.66 3.24 -0.23
N THR A 118 -7.77 3.90 0.52
CA THR A 118 -7.18 5.17 0.17
C THR A 118 -5.68 5.06 0.28
N LEU A 119 -4.93 5.41 -0.76
CA LEU A 119 -3.49 5.62 -0.64
C LEU A 119 -3.28 7.03 -0.08
N HIS A 120 -2.77 7.10 1.14
CA HIS A 120 -2.52 8.36 1.83
C HIS A 120 -1.23 8.99 1.31
N ASP A 121 -0.12 8.23 1.40
CA ASP A 121 1.21 8.66 1.00
C ASP A 121 2.13 7.50 0.58
N LEU A 122 3.22 7.84 -0.11
CA LEU A 122 4.39 6.99 -0.35
C LEU A 122 5.64 7.74 0.11
N HIS A 123 6.22 7.34 1.25
CA HIS A 123 7.37 8.04 1.83
C HIS A 123 8.29 7.11 2.62
N VAL A 124 9.47 7.59 2.99
CA VAL A 124 10.39 6.87 3.87
C VAL A 124 10.04 7.11 5.35
N LEU A 125 9.94 6.04 6.14
CA LEU A 125 9.72 6.07 7.60
C LEU A 125 11.01 5.88 8.42
#